data_AF-Q01PC4-F1
#
_entry.id   AF-Q01PC4-F1
#
_cell.length_a   1.000
_cell.length_b   1.000
_cell.length_c   1.000
_cell.angle_alpha   90.00
_cell.angle_beta   90.00
_cell.angle_gamma   90.00
#
_symmetry.space_group_name_H-M   'P 1'
#
loop_
_entity.id
_entity.type
_entity.pdbx_description
1 polymer ?
#
loop_
_entity_poly.entity_id
_entity_poly.type
_entity_poly.pdbx_seq_one_letter_code
_entity_poly.pdbx_strand_id
1 'polypeptide(L)'
;MNATLVLLIVATICCPAANADGGTVRLREASGPFIVTIFTGLEPLRAGPIDTSVLVQDRETGRVLLDANVNIAFQPASGTSHRLLTRATHVQAGNKLLQAVLIDLPVPGWWTIQVFVRRNLEETMFATRVLVMPAASRLTAIWQFLALPPLAVVLFALHQMLRHSRRL
;
A
#
# COMPACT_ATOMS: atom_id res chain seq x y z
N MET A 1 -17.79 30.36 -19.83
CA MET A 1 -17.33 29.20 -19.07
C MET A 1 -17.28 29.61 -17.61
N ASN A 2 -18.20 29.10 -16.80
CA ASN A 2 -18.46 29.63 -15.46
C ASN A 2 -17.33 29.21 -14.52
N ALA A 3 -16.87 30.12 -13.64
CA ALA A 3 -15.76 29.89 -12.70
C ALA A 3 -15.93 28.60 -11.87
N THR A 4 -17.17 28.20 -11.66
CA THR A 4 -17.58 26.94 -11.02
C THR A 4 -17.01 25.70 -11.72
N LEU A 5 -16.98 25.67 -13.05
CA LEU A 5 -16.50 24.52 -13.84
C LEU A 5 -14.97 24.39 -13.75
N VAL A 6 -14.25 25.51 -13.68
CA VAL A 6 -12.80 25.53 -13.48
C VAL A 6 -12.45 25.07 -12.06
N LEU A 7 -13.19 25.54 -11.06
CA LEU A 7 -13.02 25.10 -9.67
C LEU A 7 -13.26 23.58 -9.51
N LEU A 8 -14.26 23.04 -10.22
CA LEU A 8 -14.60 21.61 -10.18
C LEU A 8 -13.54 20.72 -10.85
N ILE A 9 -12.92 21.20 -11.94
CA ILE A 9 -11.78 20.53 -12.60
C ILE A 9 -10.53 20.54 -11.70
N VAL A 10 -10.22 21.68 -11.06
CA VAL A 10 -9.08 21.77 -10.13
C VAL A 10 -9.29 20.88 -8.90
N ALA A 11 -10.52 20.84 -8.35
CA ALA A 11 -10.84 20.00 -7.20
C ALA A 11 -10.76 18.49 -7.50
N THR A 12 -11.07 18.06 -8.73
CA THR A 12 -10.96 16.65 -9.13
C THR A 12 -9.52 16.21 -9.38
N ILE A 13 -8.65 17.12 -9.87
CA ILE A 13 -7.22 16.82 -10.09
C ILE A 13 -6.46 16.70 -8.74
N CYS A 14 -6.91 17.41 -7.70
CA CYS A 14 -6.18 17.56 -6.44
C CYS A 14 -6.60 16.56 -5.35
N CYS A 15 -7.44 15.57 -5.66
CA CYS A 15 -7.85 14.56 -4.69
C CYS A 15 -6.84 13.39 -4.75
N PRO A 16 -5.84 13.30 -3.86
CA PRO A 16 -5.04 12.08 -3.77
C PRO A 16 -5.98 10.92 -3.46
N ALA A 17 -5.68 9.74 -4.00
CA ALA A 17 -6.41 8.54 -3.65
C ALA A 17 -6.48 8.43 -2.12
N ALA A 18 -7.69 8.38 -1.57
CA ALA A 18 -7.89 8.20 -0.16
C ALA A 18 -7.26 6.85 0.23
N ASN A 19 -6.18 6.89 1.01
CA ASN A 19 -5.64 5.70 1.64
C ASN A 19 -6.65 5.25 2.69
N ALA A 20 -7.52 4.31 2.32
CA ALA A 20 -8.30 3.55 3.29
C ALA A 20 -7.34 2.68 4.13
N ASP A 21 -7.70 2.45 5.39
CA ASP A 21 -6.93 1.65 6.38
C ASP A 21 -6.81 0.14 6.03
N GLY A 22 -7.10 -0.25 4.79
CA GLY A 22 -7.27 -1.62 4.37
C GLY A 22 -6.30 -1.98 3.27
N GLY A 23 -5.08 -2.37 3.64
CA GLY A 23 -4.16 -3.04 2.72
C GLY A 23 -4.87 -4.16 1.93
N THR A 24 -4.37 -4.47 0.74
CA THR A 24 -4.96 -5.52 -0.11
C THR A 24 -4.73 -6.90 0.49
N VAL A 25 -5.79 -7.70 0.63
CA VAL A 25 -5.69 -9.12 1.05
C VAL A 25 -4.92 -9.91 0.00
N ARG A 26 -3.81 -10.55 0.42
CA ARG A 26 -3.00 -11.44 -0.41
C ARG A 26 -3.27 -12.92 -0.15
N LEU A 27 -3.70 -13.25 1.06
CA LEU A 27 -4.01 -14.60 1.47
C LEU A 27 -5.00 -14.56 2.62
N ARG A 28 -5.94 -15.51 2.64
CA ARG A 28 -6.70 -15.88 3.83
C ARG A 28 -6.82 -17.39 3.87
N GLU A 29 -6.19 -18.01 4.86
CA GLU A 29 -6.10 -19.47 4.93
C GLU A 29 -6.21 -19.95 6.38
N ALA A 30 -6.75 -21.16 6.56
CA ALA A 30 -6.82 -21.83 7.85
C ALA A 30 -5.80 -22.98 7.87
N SER A 31 -4.93 -23.00 8.89
CA SER A 31 -3.99 -24.10 9.10
C SER A 31 -3.77 -24.32 10.59
N GLY A 32 -3.83 -25.59 11.00
CA GLY A 32 -3.86 -25.96 12.41
C GLY A 32 -4.96 -25.19 13.17
N PRO A 33 -4.64 -24.56 14.30
CA PRO A 33 -5.57 -23.81 15.16
C PRO A 33 -5.80 -22.37 14.69
N PHE A 34 -5.14 -21.93 13.60
CA PHE A 34 -5.14 -20.53 13.19
C PHE A 34 -5.87 -20.32 11.86
N ILE A 35 -6.54 -19.17 11.74
CA ILE A 35 -6.89 -18.55 10.47
C ILE A 35 -6.01 -17.31 10.32
N VAL A 36 -5.26 -17.22 9.23
CA VAL A 36 -4.33 -16.12 8.96
C VAL A 36 -4.77 -15.38 7.72
N THR A 37 -4.84 -14.05 7.82
CA THR A 37 -5.03 -13.16 6.68
C THR A 37 -3.82 -12.26 6.51
N ILE A 38 -3.20 -12.30 5.34
CA ILE A 38 -2.02 -11.48 4.99
C ILE A 38 -2.50 -10.31 4.13
N PHE A 39 -2.10 -9.11 4.50
CA PHE A 39 -2.37 -7.87 3.78
C PHE A 39 -1.07 -7.21 3.36
N THR A 40 -1.10 -6.47 2.26
CA THR A 40 0.00 -5.59 1.85
C THR A 40 -0.52 -4.20 1.55
N GLY A 41 0.35 -3.19 1.59
CA GLY A 41 0.04 -1.82 1.18
C GLY A 41 -0.37 -1.67 -0.30
N LEU A 42 -0.45 -0.41 -0.74
CA LEU A 42 -0.99 0.03 -2.03
C LEU A 42 -0.55 -0.83 -3.23
N GLU A 43 -1.53 -1.14 -4.09
CA GLU A 43 -1.31 -1.82 -5.36
C GLU A 43 -1.12 -0.80 -6.51
N PRO A 44 -0.22 -1.05 -7.46
CA PRO A 44 0.74 -2.15 -7.50
C PRO A 44 1.82 -2.00 -6.43
N LEU A 45 2.22 -3.10 -5.79
CA LEU A 45 3.42 -3.11 -4.95
C LEU A 45 4.63 -2.71 -5.79
N ARG A 46 5.48 -1.85 -5.24
CA ARG A 46 6.69 -1.35 -5.91
C ARG A 46 7.91 -1.58 -5.03
N ALA A 47 9.06 -1.74 -5.66
CA ALA A 47 10.34 -1.81 -4.97
C ALA A 47 10.53 -0.55 -4.11
N GLY A 48 10.97 -0.74 -2.87
CA GLY A 48 10.93 0.25 -1.81
C GLY A 48 10.22 -0.25 -0.55
N PRO A 49 9.85 0.66 0.37
CA PRO A 49 9.16 0.30 1.60
C PRO A 49 7.75 -0.22 1.30
N ILE A 50 7.47 -1.43 1.78
CA ILE A 50 6.14 -2.03 1.76
C ILE A 50 5.65 -2.27 3.18
N ASP A 51 4.39 -1.91 3.41
CA ASP A 51 3.68 -2.31 4.62
C ASP A 51 3.08 -3.70 4.41
N THR A 52 3.37 -4.62 5.34
CA THR A 52 2.78 -5.96 5.38
C THR A 52 2.16 -6.17 6.75
N SER A 53 0.87 -6.49 6.78
CA SER A 53 0.16 -6.74 8.02
C SER A 53 -0.52 -8.11 8.01
N VAL A 54 -0.67 -8.67 9.20
CA VAL A 54 -1.19 -10.01 9.41
C VAL A 54 -2.25 -9.96 10.49
N LEU A 55 -3.43 -10.48 10.15
CA LEU A 55 -4.48 -10.81 11.13
C LEU A 55 -4.36 -12.28 11.47
N VAL A 56 -4.23 -12.59 12.76
CA VAL A 56 -4.26 -13.96 13.27
C VAL A 56 -5.54 -14.14 14.06
N GLN A 57 -6.31 -15.16 13.71
CA GLN A 57 -7.54 -15.53 14.39
C GLN A 57 -7.47 -16.97 14.87
N ASP A 58 -8.15 -17.24 15.97
CA ASP A 58 -8.48 -18.57 16.43
C ASP A 58 -9.47 -19.22 15.45
N ARG A 59 -9.19 -20.44 15.04
CA ARG A 59 -9.98 -21.11 13.99
C ARG A 59 -11.37 -21.52 14.47
N GLU A 60 -11.52 -21.92 15.72
CA GLU A 60 -12.79 -22.42 16.25
C GLU A 60 -13.74 -21.26 16.59
N THR A 61 -13.21 -20.22 17.22
CA THR A 61 -14.00 -19.11 17.74
C THR A 61 -14.02 -17.89 16.83
N GLY A 62 -13.10 -17.80 15.86
CA GLY A 62 -12.92 -16.63 15.00
C GLY A 62 -12.34 -15.40 15.72
N ARG A 63 -11.98 -15.51 17.00
CA ARG A 63 -11.46 -14.39 17.80
C ARG A 63 -10.06 -14.01 17.33
N VAL A 64 -9.77 -12.70 17.32
CA VAL A 64 -8.41 -12.20 17.02
C VAL A 64 -7.46 -12.57 18.15
N LEU A 65 -6.33 -13.17 17.80
CA LEU A 65 -5.29 -13.59 18.73
C LEU A 65 -4.21 -12.51 18.84
N LEU A 66 -4.28 -11.73 19.91
CA LEU A 66 -3.35 -10.61 20.15
C LEU A 66 -2.02 -11.06 20.78
N ASP A 67 -1.97 -12.27 21.35
CA ASP A 67 -0.81 -12.86 22.01
C ASP A 67 0.02 -13.78 21.10
N ALA A 68 -0.37 -13.94 19.83
CA ALA A 68 0.39 -14.70 18.85
C ALA A 68 1.69 -13.99 18.44
N ASN A 69 2.76 -14.74 18.24
CA ASN A 69 4.00 -14.22 17.69
C ASN A 69 4.03 -14.43 16.17
N VAL A 70 4.25 -13.34 15.43
CA VAL A 70 4.26 -13.37 13.96
C VAL A 70 5.64 -12.97 13.44
N ASN A 71 6.34 -13.90 12.81
CA ASN A 71 7.56 -13.63 12.05
C ASN A 71 7.25 -13.70 10.55
N ILE A 72 7.81 -12.79 9.77
CA ILE A 72 7.59 -12.71 8.33
C ILE A 72 8.94 -12.79 7.64
N ALA A 73 9.04 -13.69 6.66
CA ALA A 73 10.19 -13.79 5.78
C ALA A 73 9.82 -13.40 4.34
N PHE A 74 10.62 -12.56 3.72
CA PHE A 74 10.50 -12.15 2.34
C PHE A 74 11.64 -12.78 1.54
N GLN A 75 11.28 -13.60 0.55
CA GLN A 75 12.23 -14.30 -0.30
C GLN A 75 12.04 -13.89 -1.77
N PRO A 76 13.06 -13.30 -2.42
CA PRO A 76 13.00 -13.02 -3.85
C PRO A 76 13.14 -14.32 -4.65
N ALA A 77 12.38 -14.46 -5.73
CA ALA A 77 12.42 -15.64 -6.60
C ALA A 77 13.74 -15.75 -7.38
N SER A 78 14.35 -14.61 -7.72
CA SER A 78 15.54 -14.54 -8.58
C SER A 78 16.85 -14.94 -7.87
N GLY A 79 16.83 -15.21 -6.56
CA GLY A 79 18.02 -15.58 -5.77
C GLY A 79 19.09 -14.48 -5.64
N THR A 80 18.91 -13.35 -6.32
CA THR A 80 19.83 -12.21 -6.38
C THR A 80 19.81 -11.31 -5.15
N SER A 81 18.85 -11.49 -4.24
CA SER A 81 18.71 -10.70 -3.02
C SER A 81 18.54 -11.62 -1.81
N HIS A 82 18.99 -11.13 -0.66
CA HIS A 82 18.94 -11.89 0.58
C HIS A 82 17.51 -12.06 1.09
N ARG A 83 17.26 -13.18 1.78
CA ARG A 83 16.04 -13.38 2.56
C ARG A 83 15.98 -12.33 3.66
N LEU A 84 14.87 -11.59 3.73
CA LEU A 84 14.64 -10.63 4.80
C LEU A 84 13.71 -11.28 5.83
N LEU A 85 14.18 -11.47 7.06
CA LEU A 85 13.37 -11.97 8.16
C LEU A 85 13.11 -10.83 9.14
N THR A 86 11.85 -10.62 9.48
CA THR A 86 11.45 -9.58 10.41
C THR A 86 10.27 -10.03 11.27
N ARG A 87 10.03 -9.34 12.37
CA ARG A 87 8.91 -9.62 13.27
C ARG A 87 7.83 -8.59 13.05
N ALA A 88 6.61 -9.05 12.82
CA ALA A 88 5.45 -8.17 12.80
C ALA A 88 5.01 -7.87 14.24
N THR A 89 4.56 -6.64 14.48
CA THR A 89 4.16 -6.20 15.81
C THR A 89 2.87 -5.38 15.78
N HIS A 90 2.11 -5.42 16.87
CA HIS A 90 0.92 -4.58 17.05
C HIS A 90 1.25 -3.08 17.14
N VAL A 91 2.48 -2.73 17.52
CA VAL A 91 2.93 -1.32 17.64
C VAL A 91 3.01 -0.67 16.26
N GLN A 92 3.58 -1.37 15.28
CA GLN A 92 3.74 -0.88 13.91
C GLN A 92 2.43 -0.88 13.12
N ALA A 93 1.39 -1.57 13.59
CA ALA A 93 0.09 -1.60 12.92
C ALA A 93 -0.75 -0.35 13.25
N GLY A 94 -1.36 0.24 12.21
CA GLY A 94 -2.40 1.27 12.38
C GLY A 94 -3.63 0.72 13.11
N ASN A 95 -4.06 -0.49 12.73
CA ASN A 95 -5.10 -1.25 13.41
C ASN A 95 -4.51 -2.25 14.41
N LYS A 96 -4.88 -2.13 15.70
CA LYS A 96 -4.35 -2.95 16.80
C LYS A 96 -4.86 -4.40 16.85
N LEU A 97 -5.75 -4.78 15.94
CA LEU A 97 -6.09 -6.18 15.69
C LEU A 97 -5.03 -6.87 14.82
N LEU A 98 -4.20 -6.10 14.11
CA LEU A 98 -3.18 -6.59 13.19
C LEU A 98 -1.79 -6.51 13.80
N GLN A 99 -0.91 -7.38 13.35
CA GLN A 99 0.54 -7.21 13.51
C GLN A 99 1.13 -6.80 12.17
N ALA A 100 1.86 -5.69 12.15
CA ALA A 100 2.40 -5.13 10.92
C ALA A 100 3.92 -5.00 10.97
N VAL A 101 4.51 -4.86 9.79
CA VAL A 101 5.90 -4.51 9.61
C VAL A 101 6.07 -3.70 8.32
N LEU A 102 6.89 -2.66 8.41
CA LEU A 102 7.37 -1.90 7.26
C LEU A 102 8.75 -2.45 6.89
N ILE A 103 8.88 -3.00 5.69
CA ILE A 103 10.13 -3.58 5.19
C ILE A 103 10.47 -3.03 3.81
N ASP A 104 11.76 -2.81 3.56
CA ASP A 104 12.24 -2.35 2.26
C ASP A 104 12.55 -3.53 1.34
N LEU A 105 11.84 -3.63 0.20
CA LEU A 105 12.12 -4.62 -0.84
C LEU A 105 12.92 -3.96 -1.97
N PRO A 106 14.23 -4.21 -2.07
CA PRO A 106 15.11 -3.40 -2.92
C PRO A 106 14.98 -3.71 -4.41
N VAL A 107 14.54 -4.91 -4.77
CA VAL A 107 14.50 -5.38 -6.16
C VAL A 107 13.07 -5.66 -6.64
N PRO A 108 12.73 -5.26 -7.87
CA PRO A 108 11.48 -5.68 -8.49
C PRO A 108 11.50 -7.17 -8.84
N GLY A 109 10.32 -7.76 -9.00
CA GLY A 109 10.13 -9.14 -9.39
C GLY A 109 9.18 -9.90 -8.47
N TRP A 110 9.16 -11.22 -8.61
CA TRP A 110 8.35 -12.08 -7.76
C TRP A 110 9.00 -12.28 -6.40
N TRP A 111 8.21 -12.05 -5.35
CA TRP A 111 8.57 -12.30 -3.97
C TRP A 111 7.62 -13.31 -3.35
N THR A 112 8.17 -14.18 -2.51
CA THR A 112 7.38 -15.08 -1.66
C THR A 112 7.41 -14.53 -0.24
N ILE A 113 6.23 -14.23 0.30
CA ILE A 113 6.03 -13.81 1.68
C ILE A 113 5.66 -15.06 2.48
N GLN A 114 6.48 -15.40 3.46
CA GLN A 114 6.24 -16.50 4.39
C GLN A 114 5.91 -15.93 5.75
N VAL A 115 4.80 -16.35 6.33
CA VAL A 115 4.35 -15.91 7.65
C VAL A 115 4.37 -17.11 8.59
N PHE A 116 5.17 -17.01 9.63
CA PHE A 116 5.29 -17.99 10.70
C PHE A 116 4.52 -17.47 11.90
N VAL A 117 3.48 -18.21 12.29
CA VAL A 117 2.63 -17.87 13.42
C VAL A 117 2.86 -18.89 14.51
N ARG A 118 3.21 -18.40 15.70
CA ARG A 118 3.41 -19.25 16.88
C ARG A 118 2.64 -18.72 18.08
N ARG A 119 1.87 -19.60 18.72
CA ARG A 119 1.21 -19.33 20.00
C ARG A 119 1.39 -20.55 20.90
N ASN A 120 1.94 -20.36 22.09
CA ASN A 120 2.28 -21.45 22.99
C ASN A 120 3.19 -22.50 22.30
N LEU A 121 2.72 -23.75 22.19
CA LEU A 121 3.41 -24.87 21.55
C LEU A 121 2.99 -25.07 20.08
N GLU A 122 2.01 -24.30 19.60
CA GLU A 122 1.45 -24.45 18.25
C GLU A 122 2.15 -23.49 17.29
N GLU A 123 2.59 -24.01 16.15
CA GLU A 123 3.26 -23.24 15.11
C GLU A 123 2.77 -23.67 13.73
N THR A 124 2.48 -22.70 12.87
CA THR A 124 2.15 -22.94 11.47
C THR A 124 2.80 -21.90 10.56
N MET A 125 2.99 -22.28 9.30
CA MET A 125 3.56 -21.44 8.26
C MET A 125 2.56 -21.26 7.14
N PHE A 126 2.43 -20.02 6.66
CA PHE A 126 1.65 -19.64 5.49
C PHE A 126 2.56 -19.00 4.45
N ALA A 127 2.23 -19.14 3.17
CA ALA A 127 3.02 -18.54 2.10
C ALA A 127 2.12 -17.96 1.01
N THR A 128 2.48 -16.78 0.52
CA THR A 128 1.85 -16.17 -0.65
C THR A 128 2.89 -15.54 -1.56
N ARG A 129 2.56 -15.40 -2.85
CA ARG A 129 3.42 -14.77 -3.85
C ARG A 129 2.86 -13.42 -4.25
N VAL A 130 3.75 -12.45 -4.34
CA VAL A 130 3.42 -11.09 -4.77
C VAL A 130 4.38 -10.64 -5.87
N LEU A 131 3.85 -9.87 -6.81
CA LEU A 131 4.65 -9.21 -7.83
C LEU A 131 5.00 -7.81 -7.36
N VAL A 132 6.29 -7.51 -7.28
CA VAL A 132 6.83 -6.19 -6.93
C VAL A 132 7.28 -5.51 -8.22
N MET A 133 6.62 -4.43 -8.58
CA MET A 133 6.94 -3.62 -9.75
C MET A 133 8.18 -2.74 -9.49
N PRO A 134 8.82 -2.21 -10.54
CA PRO A 134 9.86 -1.20 -10.37
C PRO A 134 9.39 0.01 -9.55
N ALA A 135 10.33 0.60 -8.81
CA ALA A 135 10.10 1.83 -8.05
C ALA A 135 9.48 2.91 -8.94
N ALA A 136 8.52 3.68 -8.39
CA ALA A 136 7.91 4.77 -9.14
C ALA A 136 8.96 5.85 -9.45
N SER A 137 8.88 6.43 -10.65
CA SER A 137 9.74 7.57 -10.97
C SER A 137 9.37 8.76 -10.08
N ARG A 138 10.36 9.53 -9.62
CA ARG A 138 10.11 10.72 -8.79
C ARG A 138 9.18 11.72 -9.49
N LEU A 139 9.30 11.85 -10.82
CA LEU A 139 8.44 12.72 -11.63
C LEU A 139 6.98 12.27 -11.57
N THR A 140 6.69 10.97 -11.60
CA THR A 140 5.32 10.45 -11.44
C THR A 140 4.75 10.73 -10.05
N ALA A 141 5.57 10.91 -9.02
CA ALA A 141 5.09 11.28 -7.69
C ALA A 141 4.74 12.78 -7.59
N ILE A 142 5.44 13.64 -8.33
CA ILE A 142 5.33 15.11 -8.18
C ILE A 142 4.69 15.83 -9.37
N TRP A 143 4.31 15.12 -10.44
CA TRP A 143 3.84 15.74 -11.69
C TRP A 143 2.65 16.68 -11.47
N GLN A 144 1.74 16.37 -10.52
CA GLN A 144 0.59 17.23 -10.21
C GLN A 144 1.05 18.59 -9.69
N PHE A 145 2.04 18.62 -8.79
CA PHE A 145 2.62 19.86 -8.30
C PHE A 145 3.38 20.62 -9.38
N LEU A 146 4.05 19.89 -10.29
CA LEU A 146 4.75 20.49 -11.42
C LEU A 146 3.79 21.06 -12.48
N ALA A 147 2.60 20.47 -12.65
CA ALA A 147 1.59 20.91 -13.59
C ALA A 147 0.78 22.13 -13.11
N LEU A 148 0.74 22.40 -11.80
CA LEU A 148 -0.03 23.51 -11.22
C LEU A 148 0.39 24.90 -11.76
N PRO A 149 1.68 25.31 -11.73
CA PRO A 149 2.08 26.62 -12.24
C PRO A 149 1.73 26.87 -13.71
N PRO A 150 2.07 25.99 -14.67
CA PRO A 150 1.72 26.23 -16.07
C PRO A 150 0.20 26.20 -16.31
N LEU A 151 -0.55 25.34 -15.58
CA LEU A 151 -2.00 25.32 -15.67
C LEU A 151 -2.63 26.66 -15.26
N ALA A 152 -2.14 27.27 -14.18
CA ALA A 152 -2.60 28.59 -13.74
C ALA A 152 -2.35 29.68 -14.79
N VAL A 153 -1.17 29.67 -15.43
CA VAL A 153 -0.83 30.61 -16.51
C VAL A 153 -1.74 30.44 -17.72
N VAL A 154 -1.98 29.20 -18.15
CA VAL A 154 -2.89 28.90 -19.27
C VAL A 154 -4.31 29.37 -18.98
N LEU A 155 -4.82 29.10 -17.76
CA LEU A 155 -6.15 29.55 -17.33
C LEU A 155 -6.25 31.07 -17.31
N PHE A 156 -5.21 31.77 -16.83
CA PHE A 156 -5.18 33.23 -16.84
C PHE A 156 -5.18 33.80 -18.25
N ALA A 157 -4.35 33.26 -19.16
CA ALA A 157 -4.31 33.69 -20.55
C ALA A 157 -5.66 33.49 -21.25
N LEU A 158 -6.28 32.31 -21.08
CA LEU A 158 -7.62 32.03 -21.60
C LEU A 158 -8.67 32.99 -21.03
N HIS A 159 -8.61 33.29 -19.74
CA HIS A 159 -9.51 34.26 -19.11
C HIS A 159 -9.37 35.65 -19.74
N GLN A 160 -8.14 36.11 -19.96
CA GLN A 160 -7.86 37.41 -20.55
C GLN A 160 -8.35 37.50 -22.00
N MET A 161 -8.14 36.46 -22.81
CA MET A 161 -8.62 36.39 -24.20
C MET A 161 -10.15 36.45 -24.27
N LEU A 162 -10.84 35.64 -23.45
CA LEU A 162 -12.31 35.61 -23.41
C LEU A 162 -12.92 36.94 -22.94
N ARG A 163 -12.23 37.67 -22.04
CA ARG A 163 -12.66 39.00 -21.60
C ARG A 163 -12.47 40.05 -22.69
N HIS A 164 -11.42 39.92 -23.51
CA HIS A 164 -11.14 40.84 -24.60
C HIS A 164 -12.11 40.67 -25.77
N SER A 165 -12.42 39.43 -26.18
CA SER A 165 -13.39 39.15 -27.25
C SER A 165 -14.85 39.50 -26.91
N ARG A 166 -15.16 39.84 -25.66
CA ARG A 166 -16.50 40.30 -25.22
C ARG A 166 -16.67 41.82 -25.20
N ARG A 167 -15.60 42.58 -25.46
CA ARG A 167 -15.60 44.05 -25.51
C ARG A 167 -15.57 44.61 -26.94
N LEU A 168 -15.52 43.73 -27.94
CA LEU A 168 -15.71 44.00 -29.36
C LEU A 168 -17.08 43.43 -29.76
#